data_AF-A0A4P7Z0A2-F1
#
_entry.id   AF-A0A4P7Z0A2-F1
#
_cell.length_a   1.000
_cell.length_b   1.000
_cell.length_c   1.000
_cell.angle_alpha   90.00
_cell.angle_beta   90.00
_cell.angle_gamma   90.00
#
_symmetry.space_group_name_H-M   'P 1'
#
loop_
_entity.id
_entity.type
_entity.pdbx_description
1 polymer ?
#
loop_
_entity_poly.entity_id
_entity_poly.type
_entity_poly.pdbx_seq_one_letter_code
_entity_poly.pdbx_strand_id
1 'polypeptide(L)'
;MQHVPQLPAKPQNTQLSAAVTRLPVRWLENWQPNEAVPVSIETVRNAIVQHEAALMPADIRAVAVELDRVLAVHGTPADWEGKVDDYLEAFEGVPLDLVQKACKNARLNLKFFPKPAELRAPILDELAERRHALRRLRTAEVKAAPRLPEPPRQRTPEEIAAAAAMVEAVSKLDAAPKAMPTDRSDLRPEDDDRRAAIQRVQEQTRAFRRIPKPWEQAQ
;
A
#
# COMPACT_ATOMS: atom_id res chain seq x y z
N MET A 1 10.29 66.62 -26.61
CA MET A 1 10.82 65.38 -25.99
C MET A 1 9.74 64.84 -25.07
N GLN A 2 9.08 63.75 -25.47
CA GLN A 2 7.92 63.21 -24.76
C GLN A 2 8.37 62.30 -23.62
N HIS A 3 7.93 62.63 -22.41
CA HIS A 3 8.15 61.84 -21.20
C HIS A 3 7.32 60.55 -21.31
N VAL A 4 7.96 59.41 -21.54
CA VAL A 4 7.30 58.10 -21.49
C VAL A 4 7.25 57.65 -20.03
N PRO A 5 6.07 57.52 -19.40
CA PRO A 5 5.97 57.01 -18.04
C PRO A 5 6.35 55.52 -18.02
N GLN A 6 7.34 55.21 -17.19
CA GLN A 6 7.91 53.88 -17.02
C GLN A 6 6.88 52.99 -16.30
N LEU A 7 6.41 51.93 -16.97
CA LEU A 7 5.46 50.97 -16.39
C LEU A 7 6.10 50.23 -15.20
N PRO A 8 5.36 50.00 -14.10
CA PRO A 8 5.87 49.25 -12.96
C PRO A 8 6.22 47.82 -13.37
N ALA A 9 7.38 47.34 -12.92
CA ALA A 9 7.85 45.99 -13.18
C ALA A 9 6.80 44.96 -12.75
N LYS A 10 6.44 44.04 -13.66
CA LYS A 10 5.57 42.91 -13.36
C LYS A 10 6.11 42.20 -12.11
N PRO A 11 5.30 41.97 -11.05
CA PRO A 11 5.74 41.16 -9.92
C PRO A 11 6.20 39.81 -10.47
N GLN A 12 7.46 39.47 -10.21
CA GLN A 12 8.01 38.17 -10.58
C GLN A 12 7.17 37.11 -9.88
N ASN A 13 6.52 36.29 -10.69
CA ASN A 13 5.61 35.23 -10.27
C ASN A 13 6.41 34.01 -9.74
N THR A 14 7.41 34.24 -8.90
CA THR A 14 8.31 33.22 -8.32
C THR A 14 7.60 32.33 -7.30
N GLN A 15 6.37 32.66 -6.91
CA GLN A 15 5.56 31.85 -5.99
C GLN A 15 4.71 30.78 -6.68
N LEU A 16 4.56 30.79 -8.01
CA LEU A 16 3.75 29.80 -8.73
C LEU A 16 4.52 28.54 -9.16
N SER A 17 5.85 28.52 -9.00
CA SER A 17 6.69 27.34 -9.25
C SER A 17 6.89 26.44 -8.02
N ALA A 18 6.24 26.75 -6.89
CA ALA A 18 6.26 25.93 -5.68
C ALA A 18 5.24 24.78 -5.69
N ALA A 19 4.36 24.72 -6.70
CA ALA A 19 3.30 23.72 -6.77
C ALA A 19 3.71 22.58 -7.70
N VAL A 20 3.52 21.35 -7.22
CA VAL A 20 3.89 20.06 -7.83
C VAL A 20 5.34 19.65 -7.60
N THR A 21 5.85 19.85 -6.39
CA THR A 21 7.03 19.11 -5.93
C THR A 21 6.60 17.68 -5.66
N ARG A 22 6.64 16.82 -6.68
CA ARG A 22 6.98 15.42 -6.45
C ARG A 22 8.28 15.48 -5.67
N LEU A 23 8.25 15.18 -4.37
CA LEU A 23 9.46 14.94 -3.61
C LEU A 23 9.72 13.44 -3.73
N PRO A 24 10.39 12.95 -4.79
CA PRO A 24 10.78 11.56 -4.82
C PRO A 24 11.76 11.38 -3.67
N VAL A 25 11.31 10.65 -2.66
CA VAL A 25 12.19 10.11 -1.64
C VAL A 25 12.99 9.01 -2.32
N ARG A 26 14.06 9.37 -3.06
CA ARG A 26 14.78 8.46 -3.97
C ARG A 26 15.23 7.16 -3.30
N TRP A 27 15.60 7.21 -2.02
CA TRP A 27 15.99 6.01 -1.27
C TRP A 27 14.81 5.04 -1.08
N LEU A 28 13.58 5.56 -0.99
CA LEU A 28 12.38 4.75 -0.85
C LEU A 28 12.09 3.94 -2.11
N GLU A 29 12.46 4.40 -3.30
CA GLU A 29 12.21 3.66 -4.55
C GLU A 29 12.87 2.27 -4.53
N ASN A 30 14.10 2.19 -4.01
CA ASN A 30 14.89 0.96 -4.00
C ASN A 30 14.86 0.20 -2.66
N TRP A 31 14.42 0.83 -1.58
CA TRP A 31 14.46 0.24 -0.24
C TRP A 31 13.45 -0.90 -0.04
N GLN A 32 13.90 -2.03 0.51
CA GLN A 32 13.00 -3.15 0.83
C GLN A 32 12.68 -3.25 2.33
N PRO A 33 11.47 -3.72 2.72
CA PRO A 33 11.08 -3.84 4.13
C PRO A 33 11.93 -4.81 4.96
N ASN A 34 12.79 -5.64 4.38
CA ASN A 34 13.74 -6.50 5.09
C ASN A 34 15.10 -5.83 5.35
N GLU A 35 15.42 -4.73 4.66
CA GLU A 35 16.68 -4.01 4.76
C GLU A 35 16.71 -3.00 5.93
N ALA A 36 17.92 -2.57 6.31
CA ALA A 36 18.10 -1.43 7.20
C ALA A 36 17.69 -0.14 6.47
N VAL A 37 17.09 0.81 7.19
CA VAL A 37 16.70 2.11 6.61
C VAL A 37 17.98 2.95 6.39
N PRO A 38 18.26 3.41 5.16
CA PRO A 38 19.53 4.07 4.82
C PRO A 38 19.61 5.54 5.25
N VAL A 39 18.60 6.05 5.96
CA VAL A 39 18.49 7.45 6.40
C VAL A 39 18.09 7.53 7.87
N SER A 40 18.31 8.69 8.50
CA SER A 40 17.91 8.92 9.88
C SER A 40 16.38 8.88 10.06
N ILE A 41 15.93 8.52 11.26
CA ILE A 41 14.49 8.51 11.61
C ILE A 41 13.84 9.90 11.45
N GLU A 42 14.58 10.98 11.71
CA GLU A 42 14.10 12.36 11.51
C GLU A 42 13.83 12.65 10.03
N THR A 43 14.69 12.16 9.14
CA THR A 43 14.48 12.28 7.68
C THR A 43 13.21 11.54 7.25
N VAL A 44 12.97 10.34 7.79
CA VAL A 44 11.75 9.57 7.52
C VAL A 44 10.51 10.33 8.01
N ARG A 45 10.54 10.86 9.24
CA ARG A 45 9.43 11.64 9.82
C ARG A 45 9.10 12.89 9.03
N ASN A 46 10.12 13.63 8.59
CA ASN A 46 9.93 14.81 7.76
C ASN A 46 9.30 14.44 6.40
N ALA A 47 9.72 13.33 5.78
CA ALA A 47 9.13 12.83 4.55
C ALA A 47 7.65 12.41 4.76
N ILE A 48 7.32 11.79 5.90
CA ILE A 48 5.94 11.45 6.26
C ILE A 48 5.07 12.72 6.30
N VAL A 49 5.49 13.75 7.04
CA VAL A 49 4.73 15.01 7.16
C VAL A 49 4.49 15.65 5.79
N GLN A 50 5.49 15.66 4.93
CA GLN A 50 5.37 16.18 3.56
C GLN A 50 4.36 15.38 2.72
N HIS A 51 4.38 14.05 2.80
CA HIS A 51 3.45 13.20 2.07
C HIS A 51 2.02 13.26 2.62
N GLU A 52 1.85 13.42 3.94
CA GLU A 52 0.53 13.63 4.55
C GLU A 52 -0.07 14.95 4.10
N ALA A 53 0.71 16.03 4.10
CA ALA A 53 0.27 17.32 3.58
C ALA A 53 -0.13 17.23 2.08
N ALA A 54 0.63 16.46 1.28
CA ALA A 54 0.33 16.25 -0.14
C ALA A 54 -0.89 15.35 -0.41
N LEU A 55 -1.39 14.66 0.60
CA LEU A 55 -2.59 13.81 0.55
C LEU A 55 -3.79 14.45 1.25
N MET A 56 -3.65 15.69 1.75
CA MET A 56 -4.74 16.40 2.40
C MET A 56 -5.89 16.62 1.39
N PRO A 57 -7.14 16.26 1.73
CA PRO A 57 -8.28 16.42 0.85
C PRO A 57 -8.47 17.88 0.44
N ALA A 58 -8.94 18.10 -0.79
CA ALA A 58 -9.33 19.42 -1.26
C ALA A 58 -10.55 19.94 -0.49
N ASP A 59 -10.60 21.25 -0.27
CA ASP A 59 -11.82 21.92 0.20
C ASP A 59 -12.92 21.80 -0.86
N ILE A 60 -14.14 21.49 -0.44
CA ILE A 60 -15.33 21.34 -1.29
C ILE A 60 -15.52 22.57 -2.17
N ARG A 61 -15.29 23.77 -1.62
CA ARG A 61 -15.40 25.03 -2.39
C ARG A 61 -14.37 25.10 -3.51
N ALA A 62 -13.15 24.63 -3.27
CA ALA A 62 -12.11 24.59 -4.29
C ALA A 62 -12.43 23.56 -5.38
N VAL A 63 -13.00 22.41 -5.01
CA VAL A 63 -13.50 21.42 -5.98
C VAL A 63 -14.60 22.00 -6.86
N ALA A 64 -15.58 22.69 -6.26
CA ALA A 64 -16.67 23.35 -6.99
C ALA A 64 -16.13 24.36 -8.02
N VAL A 65 -15.15 25.18 -7.64
CA VAL A 65 -14.50 26.13 -8.57
C VAL A 65 -13.83 25.42 -9.76
N GLU A 66 -13.20 24.27 -9.54
CA GLU A 66 -12.60 23.52 -10.65
C GLU A 66 -13.67 22.84 -11.53
N LEU A 67 -14.78 22.38 -10.96
CA LEU A 67 -15.93 21.85 -11.70
C LEU A 67 -16.63 22.94 -12.55
N ASP A 68 -16.78 24.15 -12.02
CA ASP A 68 -17.33 25.30 -12.77
C ASP A 68 -16.51 25.60 -14.04
N ARG A 69 -15.19 25.41 -13.98
CA ARG A 69 -14.34 25.54 -15.17
C ARG A 69 -14.59 24.45 -16.20
N VAL A 70 -14.98 23.25 -15.77
CA VAL A 70 -15.37 22.15 -16.67
C VAL A 70 -16.74 22.46 -17.30
N LEU A 71 -17.70 22.93 -16.50
CA LEU A 71 -19.02 23.38 -16.95
C LEU A 71 -18.90 24.52 -17.98
N ALA A 72 -17.98 25.46 -17.78
CA ALA A 72 -17.76 26.56 -18.72
C ALA A 72 -17.32 26.10 -20.12
N VAL A 73 -16.69 24.94 -20.25
CA VAL A 73 -16.22 24.39 -21.54
C VAL A 73 -17.30 23.53 -22.22
N HIS A 74 -17.98 22.70 -21.43
CA HIS A 74 -18.88 21.66 -21.93
C HIS A 74 -20.36 22.04 -21.87
N GLY A 75 -20.69 23.15 -21.20
CA GLY A 75 -22.05 23.53 -20.83
C GLY A 75 -22.57 22.77 -19.61
N THR A 76 -23.67 23.26 -19.05
CA THR A 76 -24.34 22.61 -17.93
C THR A 76 -25.15 21.41 -18.41
N PRO A 77 -24.90 20.20 -17.89
CA PRO A 77 -25.69 19.03 -18.27
C PRO A 77 -27.13 19.15 -17.75
N ALA A 78 -28.05 18.44 -18.40
CA ALA A 78 -29.43 18.35 -17.92
C ALA A 78 -29.46 17.71 -16.51
N ASP A 79 -30.31 18.26 -15.64
CA ASP A 79 -30.44 17.83 -14.25
C ASP A 79 -29.10 17.89 -13.49
N TRP A 80 -28.40 19.01 -13.61
CA TRP A 80 -27.12 19.23 -12.93
C TRP A 80 -27.29 19.23 -11.41
N GLU A 81 -28.31 19.93 -10.90
CA GLU A 81 -28.58 20.07 -9.47
C GLU A 81 -28.73 18.71 -8.78
N GLY A 82 -29.41 17.74 -9.41
CA GLY A 82 -29.57 16.39 -8.88
C GLY A 82 -28.32 15.50 -8.96
N LYS A 83 -27.26 15.95 -9.67
CA LYS A 83 -26.02 15.18 -9.88
C LYS A 83 -24.82 15.76 -9.14
N VAL A 84 -24.90 16.97 -8.61
CA VAL A 84 -23.74 17.66 -8.01
C VAL A 84 -23.06 16.79 -6.94
N ASP A 85 -23.86 16.14 -6.10
CA ASP A 85 -23.36 15.31 -5.01
C ASP A 85 -22.51 14.13 -5.52
N ASP A 86 -22.91 13.48 -6.62
CA ASP A 86 -22.13 12.39 -7.24
C ASP A 86 -20.73 12.87 -7.70
N TYR A 87 -20.64 14.12 -8.17
CA TYR A 87 -19.36 14.71 -8.60
C TYR A 87 -18.50 15.12 -7.41
N LEU A 88 -19.10 15.61 -6.33
CA LEU A 88 -18.38 15.93 -5.10
C LEU A 88 -17.86 14.66 -4.41
N GLU A 89 -18.69 13.61 -4.33
CA GLU A 89 -18.30 12.29 -3.80
C GLU A 89 -17.15 11.68 -4.60
N ALA A 90 -17.15 11.84 -5.93
CA ALA A 90 -16.06 11.34 -6.77
C ALA A 90 -14.68 11.95 -6.43
N PHE A 91 -14.65 13.15 -5.84
CA PHE A 91 -13.45 13.84 -5.38
C PHE A 91 -13.24 13.77 -3.85
N GLU A 92 -14.06 13.02 -3.12
CA GLU A 92 -13.89 12.84 -1.69
C GLU A 92 -12.50 12.23 -1.37
N GLY A 93 -11.76 12.90 -0.48
CA GLY A 93 -10.43 12.46 -0.08
C GLY A 93 -9.36 12.61 -1.17
N VAL A 94 -9.62 13.38 -2.23
CA VAL A 94 -8.67 13.68 -3.30
C VAL A 94 -8.00 15.04 -3.03
N PRO A 95 -6.67 15.15 -3.10
CA PRO A 95 -5.98 16.43 -2.92
C PRO A 95 -6.19 17.36 -4.11
N LEU A 96 -6.16 18.67 -3.86
CA LEU A 96 -6.56 19.72 -4.82
C LEU A 96 -5.75 19.67 -6.13
N ASP A 97 -4.46 19.37 -6.06
CA ASP A 97 -3.60 19.28 -7.23
C ASP A 97 -4.04 18.16 -8.19
N LEU A 98 -4.50 17.03 -7.64
CA LEU A 98 -5.08 15.93 -8.44
C LEU A 98 -6.45 16.30 -8.99
N VAL A 99 -7.30 17.00 -8.23
CA VAL A 99 -8.58 17.53 -8.74
C VAL A 99 -8.34 18.45 -9.94
N GLN A 100 -7.38 19.37 -9.82
CA GLN A 100 -6.98 20.27 -10.90
C GLN A 100 -6.48 19.51 -12.14
N LYS A 101 -5.68 18.46 -11.94
CA LYS A 101 -5.20 17.59 -13.01
C LYS A 101 -6.34 16.86 -13.71
N ALA A 102 -7.28 16.29 -12.95
CA ALA A 102 -8.47 15.62 -13.47
C ALA A 102 -9.36 16.57 -14.29
N CYS A 103 -9.74 17.71 -13.71
CA CYS A 103 -10.57 18.71 -14.38
C CYS A 103 -9.87 19.31 -15.62
N LYS A 104 -8.55 19.51 -15.57
CA LYS A 104 -7.76 19.90 -16.74
C LYS A 104 -7.79 18.83 -17.84
N ASN A 105 -7.62 17.56 -17.49
CA ASN A 105 -7.70 16.46 -18.45
C ASN A 105 -9.07 16.43 -19.14
N ALA A 106 -10.16 16.55 -18.36
CA ALA A 106 -11.52 16.55 -18.88
C ALA A 106 -11.80 17.71 -19.86
N ARG A 107 -11.29 18.91 -19.58
CA ARG A 107 -11.44 20.07 -20.48
C ARG A 107 -10.69 19.93 -21.80
N LEU A 108 -9.56 19.23 -21.80
CA LEU A 108 -8.68 19.14 -22.96
C LEU A 108 -8.96 17.93 -23.85
N ASN A 109 -9.39 16.80 -23.27
CA ASN A 109 -9.40 15.53 -23.98
C ASN A 109 -10.80 14.95 -24.21
N LEU A 110 -11.81 15.40 -23.46
CA LEU A 110 -13.16 14.86 -23.58
C LEU A 110 -13.99 15.74 -24.50
N LYS A 111 -14.90 15.11 -25.26
CA LYS A 111 -15.81 15.79 -26.18
C LYS A 111 -17.11 16.23 -25.51
N PHE A 112 -17.52 15.52 -24.47
CA PHE A 112 -18.77 15.73 -23.74
C PHE A 112 -18.46 15.98 -22.26
N PHE A 113 -19.45 16.48 -21.53
CA PHE A 113 -19.34 16.65 -20.09
C PHE A 113 -18.98 15.30 -19.43
N PRO A 114 -17.88 15.25 -18.64
CA PRO A 114 -17.35 14.00 -18.12
C PRO A 114 -18.31 13.36 -17.12
N LYS A 115 -18.34 12.03 -17.08
CA LYS A 115 -18.91 11.29 -15.95
C LYS A 115 -17.99 11.36 -14.73
N PRO A 116 -18.49 11.19 -13.48
CA PRO A 116 -17.64 11.20 -12.29
C PRO A 116 -16.49 10.18 -12.36
N ALA A 117 -16.74 8.99 -12.91
CA ALA A 117 -15.71 7.97 -13.12
C ALA A 117 -14.59 8.41 -14.08
N GLU A 118 -14.92 9.19 -15.12
CA GLU A 118 -13.96 9.69 -16.11
C GLU A 118 -13.06 10.79 -15.52
N LEU A 119 -13.57 11.57 -14.57
CA LEU A 119 -12.77 12.52 -13.81
C LEU A 119 -11.78 11.82 -12.88
N ARG A 120 -12.18 10.69 -12.29
CA ARG A 120 -11.34 9.94 -11.35
C ARG A 120 -10.26 9.10 -12.06
N ALA A 121 -10.58 8.52 -13.20
CA ALA A 121 -9.68 7.65 -13.97
C ALA A 121 -8.22 8.19 -14.12
N PRO A 122 -7.97 9.45 -14.56
CA PRO A 122 -6.60 9.95 -14.78
C PRO A 122 -5.79 10.19 -13.51
N ILE A 123 -6.39 10.08 -12.31
CA ILE A 123 -5.75 10.38 -11.03
C ILE A 123 -5.70 9.20 -10.07
N LEU A 124 -6.38 8.08 -10.37
CA LEU A 124 -6.42 6.90 -9.50
C LEU A 124 -5.04 6.32 -9.22
N ASP A 125 -4.24 6.11 -10.28
CA ASP A 125 -2.91 5.51 -10.16
C ASP A 125 -1.98 6.41 -9.33
N GLU A 126 -1.97 7.70 -9.61
CA GLU A 126 -1.13 8.66 -8.88
C GLU A 126 -1.55 8.77 -7.40
N LEU A 127 -2.85 8.75 -7.10
CA LEU A 127 -3.34 8.74 -5.73
C LEU A 127 -2.93 7.45 -5.00
N ALA A 128 -3.03 6.31 -5.68
CA ALA A 128 -2.61 5.01 -5.14
C ALA A 128 -1.10 4.96 -4.87
N GLU A 129 -0.29 5.49 -5.79
CA GLU A 129 1.16 5.64 -5.65
C GLU A 129 1.52 6.50 -4.43
N ARG A 130 0.89 7.68 -4.26
CA ARG A 130 1.14 8.56 -3.10
C ARG A 130 0.77 7.87 -1.79
N ARG A 131 -0.37 7.19 -1.73
CA ARG A 131 -0.81 6.43 -0.54
C ARG A 131 0.14 5.26 -0.25
N HIS A 132 0.62 4.58 -1.29
CA HIS A 132 1.59 3.50 -1.14
C HIS A 132 2.94 4.00 -0.62
N ALA A 133 3.44 5.13 -1.13
CA ALA A 133 4.66 5.77 -0.63
C ALA A 133 4.54 6.11 0.86
N LEU A 134 3.42 6.71 1.29
CA LEU A 134 3.17 7.00 2.70
C LEU A 134 3.17 5.73 3.57
N ARG A 135 2.52 4.65 3.13
CA ARG A 135 2.55 3.35 3.85
C ARG A 135 3.98 2.81 4.01
N ARG A 136 4.78 2.89 2.96
CA ARG A 136 6.19 2.44 3.00
C ARG A 136 7.02 3.30 3.94
N LEU A 137 6.82 4.61 3.96
CA LEU A 137 7.49 5.51 4.91
C LEU A 137 7.13 5.20 6.36
N ARG A 138 5.84 4.92 6.64
CA ARG A 138 5.41 4.48 7.98
C ARG A 138 6.06 3.16 8.39
N THR A 139 6.25 2.24 7.44
CA THR A 139 7.00 0.99 7.69
C THR A 139 8.48 1.27 7.98
N ALA A 140 9.10 2.19 7.23
CA ALA A 140 10.47 2.62 7.47
C ALA A 140 10.62 3.30 8.85
N GLU A 141 9.64 4.11 9.28
CA GLU A 141 9.65 4.74 10.61
C GLU A 141 9.66 3.69 11.73
N VAL A 142 8.80 2.66 11.64
CA VAL A 142 8.74 1.56 12.61
C VAL A 142 10.05 0.77 12.64
N LYS A 143 10.72 0.59 11.50
CA LYS A 143 12.03 -0.10 11.44
C LYS A 143 13.19 0.76 11.94
N ALA A 144 13.15 2.06 11.70
CA ALA A 144 14.18 2.99 12.14
C ALA A 144 14.06 3.34 13.63
N ALA A 145 12.87 3.14 14.23
CA ALA A 145 12.66 3.34 15.65
C ALA A 145 13.57 2.41 16.47
N PRO A 146 14.33 2.94 17.45
CA PRO A 146 15.10 2.11 18.35
C PRO A 146 14.13 1.18 19.08
N ARG A 147 14.25 -0.13 18.83
CA ARG A 147 13.53 -1.11 19.63
C ARG A 147 14.14 -1.06 21.02
N LEU A 148 13.36 -0.56 21.99
CA LEU A 148 13.67 -0.81 23.38
C LEU A 148 13.73 -2.33 23.55
N PRO A 149 14.80 -2.90 24.14
CA PRO A 149 14.82 -4.32 24.41
C PRO A 149 13.60 -4.63 25.28
N GLU A 150 12.75 -5.55 24.81
CA GLU A 150 11.63 -6.00 25.63
C GLU A 150 12.21 -6.51 26.95
N PRO A 151 11.70 -6.05 28.11
CA PRO A 151 12.14 -6.59 29.37
C PRO A 151 11.93 -8.10 29.33
N PRO A 152 12.92 -8.91 29.76
CA PRO A 152 12.79 -10.35 29.74
C PRO A 152 11.51 -10.74 30.46
N ARG A 153 10.62 -11.47 29.76
CA ARG A 153 9.32 -11.89 30.32
C ARG A 153 9.58 -12.61 31.64
N GLN A 154 9.12 -12.01 32.74
CA GLN A 154 9.17 -12.66 34.05
C GLN A 154 8.21 -13.84 33.99
N ARG A 155 8.76 -15.05 33.89
CA ARG A 155 7.95 -16.27 33.93
C ARG A 155 7.34 -16.39 35.32
N THR A 156 6.04 -16.67 35.39
CA THR A 156 5.41 -16.97 36.68
C THR A 156 5.98 -18.28 37.24
N PRO A 157 5.97 -18.50 38.57
CA PRO A 157 6.43 -19.77 39.15
C PRO A 157 5.68 -20.98 38.58
N GLU A 158 4.41 -20.82 38.20
CA GLU A 158 3.62 -21.87 37.52
C GLU A 158 4.12 -22.14 36.09
N GLU A 159 4.45 -21.10 35.31
CA GLU A 159 5.04 -21.26 33.97
C GLU A 159 6.42 -21.92 34.02
N ILE A 160 7.22 -21.64 35.07
CA ILE A 160 8.53 -22.28 35.28
C ILE A 160 8.35 -23.77 35.62
N ALA A 161 7.41 -24.10 36.50
CA ALA A 161 7.10 -25.48 36.85
C ALA A 161 6.56 -26.26 35.64
N ALA A 162 5.68 -25.65 34.84
CA ALA A 162 5.16 -26.26 33.62
C ALA A 162 6.27 -26.50 32.58
N ALA A 163 7.16 -25.53 32.37
CA ALA A 163 8.30 -25.68 31.47
C ALA A 163 9.26 -26.77 31.96
N ALA A 164 9.53 -26.84 33.26
CA ALA A 164 10.37 -27.89 33.85
C ALA A 164 9.76 -29.29 33.68
N ALA A 165 8.45 -29.43 33.94
CA ALA A 165 7.73 -30.68 33.74
C ALA A 165 7.73 -31.12 32.27
N MET A 166 7.63 -30.16 31.34
CA MET A 166 7.67 -30.44 29.91
C MET A 166 9.06 -30.90 29.46
N VAL A 167 10.13 -30.26 29.95
CA VAL A 167 11.52 -30.68 29.70
C VAL A 167 11.78 -32.07 30.28
N GLU A 168 11.28 -32.36 31.48
CA GLU A 168 11.40 -33.67 32.11
C GLU A 168 10.65 -34.76 31.33
N ALA A 169 9.44 -34.46 30.83
CA ALA A 169 8.67 -35.37 30.00
C ALA A 169 9.38 -35.67 28.67
N VAL A 170 9.95 -34.65 28.00
CA VAL A 170 10.72 -34.83 26.76
C VAL A 170 12.00 -35.63 27.02
N SER A 171 12.71 -35.33 28.11
CA SER A 171 13.91 -36.07 28.50
C SER A 171 13.61 -37.55 28.78
N LYS A 172 12.48 -37.86 29.44
CA LYS A 172 12.03 -39.25 29.66
C LYS A 172 11.65 -39.98 28.36
N LEU A 173 11.10 -39.26 27.38
CA LEU A 173 10.81 -39.82 26.05
C LEU A 173 12.08 -40.11 25.25
N ASP A 174 13.08 -39.23 25.33
CA ASP A 174 14.38 -39.44 24.65
C ASP A 174 15.25 -40.49 25.35
N ALA A 175 15.12 -40.64 26.68
CA ALA A 175 15.82 -41.66 27.46
C ALA A 175 15.15 -43.05 27.39
N ALA A 176 13.90 -43.13 26.95
CA ALA A 176 13.26 -44.42 26.69
C ALA A 176 14.02 -45.13 25.56
N PRO A 177 14.44 -46.40 25.72
CA PRO A 177 15.06 -47.13 24.64
C PRO A 177 14.09 -47.13 23.46
N LYS A 178 14.50 -46.55 22.33
CA LYS A 178 13.76 -46.64 21.07
C LYS A 178 13.64 -48.12 20.75
N ALA A 179 12.54 -48.72 21.17
CA ALA A 179 12.18 -50.07 20.78
C ALA A 179 12.05 -50.03 19.25
N MET A 180 13.06 -50.55 18.57
CA MET A 180 12.95 -50.91 17.16
C MET A 180 11.67 -51.74 17.04
N PRO A 181 10.68 -51.32 16.24
CA PRO A 181 9.48 -52.12 16.04
C PRO A 181 9.91 -53.52 15.60
N THR A 182 9.68 -54.51 16.46
CA THR A 182 10.01 -55.91 16.16
C THR A 182 9.07 -56.47 15.10
N ASP A 183 7.87 -55.89 14.98
CA ASP A 183 7.00 -56.05 13.83
C ASP A 183 7.32 -55.00 12.77
N ARG A 184 7.81 -55.47 11.64
CA ARG A 184 7.80 -54.74 10.37
C ARG A 184 6.37 -54.27 10.07
N SER A 185 6.07 -53.00 10.30
CA SER A 185 4.73 -52.41 10.05
C SER A 185 4.35 -52.50 8.56
N ASP A 186 5.35 -52.67 7.70
CA ASP A 186 5.24 -52.99 6.28
C ASP A 186 4.51 -54.32 5.95
N LEU A 187 4.15 -55.14 6.95
CA LEU A 187 3.41 -56.39 6.76
C LEU A 187 1.95 -56.35 7.24
N ARG A 188 1.44 -55.20 7.70
CA ARG A 188 0.05 -55.09 8.17
C ARG A 188 -0.90 -54.78 7.01
N PRO A 189 -1.93 -55.61 6.76
CA PRO A 189 -2.90 -55.39 5.67
C PRO A 189 -3.64 -54.04 5.75
N GLU A 190 -3.78 -53.48 6.95
CA GLU A 190 -4.43 -52.19 7.20
C GLU A 190 -3.65 -50.99 6.61
N ASP A 191 -2.32 -51.14 6.45
CA ASP A 191 -1.48 -50.10 5.83
C ASP A 191 -1.59 -50.11 4.29
N ASP A 192 -2.05 -51.20 3.68
CA ASP A 192 -2.35 -51.25 2.24
C ASP A 192 -3.57 -50.41 1.88
N ASP A 193 -4.60 -50.38 2.73
CA ASP A 193 -5.76 -49.50 2.53
C ASP A 193 -5.38 -48.02 2.65
N ARG A 194 -4.51 -47.70 3.61
CA ARG A 194 -3.99 -46.33 3.78
C ARG A 194 -3.11 -45.92 2.59
N ARG A 195 -2.26 -46.81 2.10
CA ARG A 195 -1.46 -46.57 0.88
C ARG A 195 -2.34 -46.41 -0.34
N ALA A 196 -3.35 -47.26 -0.53
CA ALA A 196 -4.31 -47.16 -1.63
C ALA A 196 -5.16 -45.89 -1.56
N ALA A 197 -5.49 -45.40 -0.36
CA ALA A 197 -6.17 -44.12 -0.17
C ALA A 197 -5.25 -42.93 -0.54
N ILE A 198 -3.99 -42.95 -0.11
CA ILE A 198 -2.99 -41.93 -0.46
C ILE A 198 -2.75 -41.92 -1.98
N GLN A 199 -2.65 -43.09 -2.60
CA GLN A 199 -2.44 -43.23 -4.04
C GLN A 199 -3.64 -42.67 -4.83
N ARG A 200 -4.88 -42.97 -4.41
CA ARG A 200 -6.10 -42.38 -4.99
C ARG A 200 -6.14 -40.86 -4.89
N VAL A 201 -5.75 -40.29 -3.75
CA VAL A 201 -5.66 -38.83 -3.57
C VAL A 201 -4.58 -38.24 -4.49
N GLN A 202 -3.43 -38.91 -4.60
CA GLN A 202 -2.35 -38.47 -5.50
C GLN A 202 -2.76 -38.53 -6.98
N GLU A 203 -3.50 -39.56 -7.40
CA GLU A 203 -4.03 -39.68 -8.76
C GLU A 203 -5.09 -38.62 -9.06
N GLN A 204 -6.04 -38.40 -8.13
CA GLN A 204 -7.05 -37.35 -8.26
C GLN A 204 -6.41 -35.95 -8.32
N THR A 205 -5.37 -35.70 -7.52
CA THR A 205 -4.67 -34.41 -7.48
C THR A 205 -3.69 -34.22 -8.65
N ARG A 206 -3.27 -35.29 -9.33
CA ARG A 206 -2.41 -35.24 -10.53
C ARG A 206 -3.06 -34.50 -11.71
N ALA A 207 -4.38 -34.53 -11.80
CA ALA A 207 -5.15 -33.84 -12.84
C ALA A 207 -5.38 -32.35 -12.53
N PHE A 208 -5.21 -31.92 -11.28
CA PHE A 208 -5.23 -30.51 -10.92
C PHE A 208 -3.90 -29.90 -11.38
N ARG A 209 -3.99 -28.99 -12.36
CA ARG A 209 -2.85 -28.33 -13.00
C ARG A 209 -1.82 -27.90 -11.95
N ARG A 210 -0.63 -28.51 -11.99
CA ARG A 210 0.55 -28.07 -11.25
C ARG A 210 0.71 -26.57 -11.50
N ILE A 211 0.47 -25.74 -10.48
CA ILE A 211 0.78 -24.32 -10.55
C ILE A 211 2.32 -24.25 -10.59
N PRO A 212 2.93 -23.84 -11.71
CA PRO A 212 4.39 -23.78 -11.81
C PRO A 212 4.90 -22.82 -10.74
N LYS A 213 5.93 -23.24 -10.03
CA LYS A 213 6.51 -22.40 -8.98
C LYS A 213 7.24 -21.23 -9.67
N PRO A 214 7.21 -20.02 -9.09
CA PRO A 214 7.71 -18.81 -9.76
C PRO A 214 9.19 -18.86 -10.16
N TRP A 215 10.00 -19.75 -9.59
CA TRP A 215 11.40 -19.96 -10.00
C TRP A 215 11.59 -20.99 -11.13
N GLU A 216 10.56 -21.75 -11.51
CA GLU A 216 10.61 -22.68 -12.65
C GLU A 216 10.39 -21.97 -14.00
N GLN A 217 10.02 -20.68 -13.99
CA GLN A 217 9.76 -19.87 -15.21
C GLN A 217 10.97 -19.07 -15.71
N ALA A 218 12.15 -19.24 -15.10
CA ALA A 218 13.32 -18.40 -15.36
C ALA A 218 14.41 -19.06 -16.25
N GLN A 219 14.04 -19.97 -17.16
CA GLN A 219 14.94 -20.54 -18.17
C GLN A 219 14.51 -20.18 -19.58
#